data_AF-A0A099CZY8-F1
#
_entry.id   AF-A0A099CZY8-F1
#
_cell.length_a   1.000
_cell.length_b   1.000
_cell.length_c   1.000
_cell.angle_alpha   90.00
_cell.angle_beta   90.00
_cell.angle_gamma   90.00
#
_symmetry.space_group_name_H-M   'P 1'
#
loop_
_entity.id
_entity.type
_entity.pdbx_description
1 polymer ?
#
loop_
_entity_poly.entity_id
_entity_poly.type
_entity_poly.pdbx_seq_one_letter_code
_entity_poly.pdbx_strand_id
1 'polypeptide(L)'
;MSQDGFSVDHDKLKAAVEELRKAREEAAELAENSTTIGPGELTAYDETTGKAREAFQKRMSDPEGSLRAAAEDIRNKLDEKIAAYEALLREYGIADDNASLAQRDSERRS
;
A
#
# COMPACT_ATOMS: atom_id res chain seq x y z
N MET A 1 35.86 -16.74 -3.55
CA MET A 1 34.93 -15.92 -2.74
C MET A 1 33.63 -15.88 -3.49
N SER A 2 32.74 -16.83 -3.21
CA SER A 2 31.36 -16.83 -3.71
C SER A 2 30.66 -15.65 -3.06
N GLN A 3 30.37 -14.61 -3.83
CA GLN A 3 29.31 -13.69 -3.43
C GLN A 3 28.03 -14.52 -3.43
N ASP A 4 27.57 -14.91 -2.23
CA ASP A 4 26.22 -15.42 -2.03
C ASP A 4 25.27 -14.28 -2.40
N GLY A 5 24.95 -14.19 -3.69
CA GLY A 5 23.90 -13.32 -4.19
C GLY A 5 22.60 -13.82 -3.58
N PHE A 6 21.97 -13.00 -2.76
CA PHE A 6 20.59 -13.23 -2.36
C PHE A 6 19.75 -13.34 -3.62
N SER A 7 19.38 -14.58 -3.99
CA SER A 7 18.37 -14.83 -5.00
C SER A 7 17.07 -14.25 -4.45
N VAL A 8 16.58 -13.19 -5.09
CA VAL A 8 15.25 -12.66 -4.80
C VAL A 8 14.26 -13.67 -5.35
N ASP A 9 13.41 -14.19 -4.46
CA ASP A 9 12.31 -15.05 -4.85
C ASP A 9 11.25 -14.18 -5.55
N HIS A 10 11.34 -14.11 -6.88
CA HIS A 10 10.49 -13.25 -7.71
C HIS A 10 9.00 -13.54 -7.51
N ASP A 11 8.63 -14.80 -7.30
CA ASP A 11 7.24 -15.19 -7.11
C ASP A 11 6.72 -14.72 -5.75
N LYS A 12 7.54 -14.86 -4.69
CA LYS A 12 7.21 -14.26 -3.39
C LYS A 12 7.15 -12.74 -3.43
N LEU A 13 8.04 -12.09 -4.18
CA LEU A 13 8.03 -10.62 -4.30
C LEU A 13 6.77 -10.15 -5.05
N LYS A 14 6.35 -10.83 -6.11
CA LYS A 14 5.07 -10.56 -6.79
C LYS A 14 3.88 -10.76 -5.85
N ALA A 15 3.85 -11.87 -5.11
CA ALA A 15 2.79 -12.14 -4.15
C ALA A 15 2.70 -11.04 -3.08
N ALA A 16 3.83 -10.60 -2.53
CA ALA A 16 3.89 -9.50 -1.57
C ALA A 16 3.38 -8.18 -2.16
N VAL A 17 3.68 -7.88 -3.43
CA VAL A 17 3.14 -6.69 -4.12
C VAL A 17 1.61 -6.76 -4.22
N GLU A 18 1.03 -7.91 -4.55
CA GLU A 18 -0.43 -8.06 -4.60
C GLU A 18 -1.07 -7.90 -3.22
N GLU A 19 -0.45 -8.43 -2.15
CA GLU A 19 -0.93 -8.21 -0.78
C GLU A 19 -0.91 -6.73 -0.39
N LEU A 20 0.15 -6.00 -0.76
CA LEU A 20 0.26 -4.56 -0.51
C LEU A 20 -0.81 -3.77 -1.28
N ARG A 21 -1.10 -4.15 -2.53
CA ARG A 21 -2.17 -3.52 -3.32
C ARG A 21 -3.53 -3.71 -2.67
N LYS A 22 -3.82 -4.92 -2.18
CA LYS A 22 -5.04 -5.20 -1.44
C LYS A 22 -5.14 -4.36 -0.17
N ALA A 23 -4.07 -4.30 0.64
CA ALA A 23 -4.04 -3.47 1.84
C ALA A 23 -4.21 -1.98 1.53
N ARG A 24 -3.68 -1.51 0.40
CA ARG A 24 -3.86 -0.13 -0.06
C ARG A 24 -5.33 0.15 -0.42
N GLU A 25 -5.98 -0.78 -1.09
CA GLU A 25 -7.41 -0.68 -1.41
C GLU A 25 -8.26 -0.65 -0.14
N GLU A 26 -7.98 -1.53 0.83
CA GLU A 26 -8.64 -1.52 2.14
C GLU A 26 -8.43 -0.18 2.88
N ALA A 27 -7.24 0.41 2.82
CA ALA A 27 -6.98 1.73 3.39
C ALA A 27 -7.74 2.85 2.65
N ALA A 28 -7.86 2.78 1.33
CA ALA A 28 -8.63 3.72 0.55
C ALA A 28 -10.14 3.64 0.88
N GLU A 29 -10.68 2.43 0.97
CA GLU A 29 -12.06 2.18 1.38
C GLU A 29 -12.31 2.68 2.80
N LEU A 30 -11.38 2.48 3.73
CA LEU A 30 -11.50 2.97 5.10
C LEU A 30 -11.54 4.52 5.14
N ALA A 31 -10.69 5.18 4.36
CA ALA A 31 -10.71 6.64 4.24
C ALA A 31 -12.05 7.14 3.67
N GLU A 32 -12.59 6.48 2.64
CA GLU A 32 -13.89 6.83 2.06
C GLU A 32 -15.03 6.62 3.08
N ASN A 33 -15.09 5.44 3.70
CA ASN A 33 -16.12 5.09 4.68
C ASN A 33 -16.10 6.02 5.90
N SER A 34 -14.92 6.49 6.33
CA SER A 34 -14.81 7.43 7.44
C SER A 34 -15.59 8.74 7.23
N THR A 35 -15.87 9.12 5.98
CA THR A 35 -16.66 10.33 5.66
C THR A 35 -18.17 10.14 5.90
N THR A 36 -18.64 8.90 5.95
CA THR A 36 -20.06 8.56 6.11
C THR A 36 -20.39 7.98 7.48
N ILE A 37 -19.38 7.61 8.28
CA ILE A 37 -19.56 7.14 9.66
C ILE A 37 -20.11 8.27 10.52
N GLY A 38 -21.37 8.13 10.91
CA GLY A 38 -22.06 9.01 11.84
C GLY A 38 -22.17 8.41 13.24
N PRO A 39 -22.51 9.23 14.25
CA PRO A 39 -22.58 8.81 15.65
C PRO A 39 -23.84 7.98 16.01
N GLY A 40 -24.60 7.49 15.02
CA GLY A 40 -25.75 6.58 15.21
C GLY A 40 -26.77 7.05 16.24
N GLU A 41 -26.62 6.54 17.46
CA GLU A 41 -27.48 6.70 18.65
C GLU A 41 -27.57 8.14 19.19
N LEU A 42 -26.75 9.08 18.72
CA LEU A 42 -26.78 10.48 19.17
C LEU A 42 -27.92 11.28 18.51
N THR A 43 -29.18 10.88 18.70
CA THR A 43 -30.36 11.45 18.00
C THR A 43 -31.15 12.49 18.81
N ALA A 44 -30.73 12.83 20.03
CA ALA A 44 -31.46 13.78 20.87
C ALA A 44 -31.33 15.25 20.44
N TYR A 45 -30.28 15.60 19.68
CA TYR A 45 -29.99 16.94 19.15
C TYR A 45 -30.03 18.10 20.16
N ASP A 46 -29.96 17.80 21.46
CA ASP A 46 -29.68 18.81 22.49
C ASP A 46 -28.22 19.28 22.41
N GLU A 47 -27.89 20.32 23.17
CA GLU A 47 -26.54 20.92 23.15
C GLU A 47 -25.43 19.90 23.45
N THR A 48 -25.66 18.99 24.39
CA THR A 48 -24.67 17.97 24.77
C THR A 48 -24.48 16.95 23.64
N THR A 49 -25.57 16.47 23.08
CA THR A 49 -25.60 15.51 21.98
C THR A 49 -25.00 16.14 20.73
N GLY A 50 -25.31 17.41 20.44
CA GLY A 50 -24.70 18.16 19.34
C GLY A 50 -23.18 18.23 19.43
N LYS A 51 -22.64 18.65 20.59
CA LYS A 51 -21.18 18.68 20.82
C LYS A 51 -20.54 17.30 20.70
N ALA A 52 -21.22 16.26 21.18
CA ALA A 52 -20.74 14.89 21.02
C ALA A 52 -20.71 14.47 19.54
N ARG A 53 -21.76 14.76 18.75
CA ARG A 53 -21.80 14.49 17.31
C ARG A 53 -20.64 15.19 16.57
N GLU A 54 -20.39 16.45 16.90
CA GLU A 54 -19.26 17.20 16.32
C GLU A 54 -17.91 16.54 16.65
N ALA A 55 -17.69 16.15 17.90
CA ALA A 55 -16.46 15.48 18.32
C ALA A 55 -16.26 14.13 17.59
N PHE A 56 -17.34 13.38 17.38
CA PHE A 56 -17.30 12.15 16.57
C PHE A 56 -16.94 12.44 15.11
N GLN A 57 -17.60 13.41 14.49
CA GLN A 57 -17.35 13.76 13.10
C GLN A 57 -15.90 14.21 12.89
N LYS A 58 -15.36 15.01 13.81
CA LYS A 58 -13.95 15.42 13.78
C LYS A 58 -13.00 14.23 13.82
N ARG A 59 -13.20 13.30 14.76
CA ARG A 59 -12.38 12.09 14.87
C ARG A 59 -12.48 11.17 13.64
N MET A 60 -13.59 11.20 12.91
CA MET A 60 -13.76 10.37 11.73
C MET A 60 -13.14 11.01 10.49
N SER A 61 -13.41 12.30 10.23
CA SER A 61 -13.17 12.89 8.91
C SER A 61 -12.33 14.17 8.89
N ASP A 62 -11.84 14.68 10.02
CA ASP A 62 -11.01 15.89 9.99
C ASP A 62 -9.73 15.70 9.16
N PRO A 63 -9.16 16.78 8.59
CA PRO A 63 -7.93 16.69 7.81
C PRO A 63 -6.72 16.15 8.59
N GLU A 64 -6.70 16.30 9.92
CA GLU A 64 -5.60 15.87 10.77
C GLU A 64 -6.12 15.10 12.00
N GLY A 65 -5.36 14.10 12.44
CA GLY A 65 -5.65 13.34 13.66
C GLY A 65 -6.93 12.49 13.62
N SER A 66 -7.53 12.35 12.44
CA SER A 66 -8.75 11.56 12.22
C SER A 66 -8.44 10.17 11.70
N LEU A 67 -9.46 9.30 11.73
CA LEU A 67 -9.41 8.00 11.07
C LEU A 67 -9.13 8.14 9.56
N ARG A 68 -9.79 9.09 8.91
CA ARG A 68 -9.56 9.40 7.50
C ARG A 68 -8.11 9.72 7.21
N ALA A 69 -7.54 10.67 7.94
CA ALA A 69 -6.17 11.12 7.75
C ALA A 69 -5.17 9.97 7.95
N ALA A 70 -5.37 9.16 8.99
CA ALA A 70 -4.53 7.99 9.23
C ALA A 70 -4.61 6.95 8.10
N ALA A 71 -5.81 6.71 7.56
CA ALA A 71 -6.00 5.78 6.45
C ALA A 71 -5.36 6.30 5.14
N GLU A 72 -5.48 7.59 4.84
CA GLU A 72 -4.79 8.26 3.72
C GLU A 72 -3.26 8.15 3.87
N ASP A 73 -2.73 8.35 5.07
CA ASP A 73 -1.29 8.22 5.37
C ASP A 73 -0.77 6.79 5.14
N ILE A 74 -1.54 5.79 5.58
CA ILE A 74 -1.21 4.38 5.36
C ILE A 74 -1.20 4.08 3.86
N ARG A 75 -2.24 4.51 3.14
CA ARG A 75 -2.34 4.35 1.69
C ARG A 75 -1.12 4.93 0.97
N ASN A 76 -0.73 6.15 1.29
CA ASN A 76 0.42 6.82 0.67
C ASN A 76 1.71 6.01 0.89
N LYS A 77 1.93 5.53 2.12
CA LYS A 77 3.09 4.67 2.44
C LYS A 77 3.05 3.34 1.67
N LEU A 78 1.88 2.76 1.47
CA LEU A 78 1.73 1.54 0.67
C LEU A 78 2.02 1.81 -0.81
N ASP A 79 1.56 2.92 -1.37
CA ASP A 79 1.87 3.33 -2.75
C ASP A 79 3.39 3.47 -2.96
N GLU A 80 4.09 4.11 -2.04
CA GLU A 80 5.56 4.22 -2.07
C GLU A 80 6.25 2.85 -2.07
N LYS A 81 5.78 1.92 -1.22
CA LYS A 81 6.36 0.56 -1.12
C LYS A 81 6.08 -0.29 -2.35
N ILE A 82 4.85 -0.22 -2.88
CA ILE A 82 4.48 -0.90 -4.13
C ILE A 82 5.37 -0.41 -5.26
N ALA A 83 5.52 0.91 -5.42
CA ALA A 83 6.36 1.49 -6.47
C ALA A 83 7.81 1.03 -6.37
N ALA A 84 8.37 0.95 -5.15
CA ALA A 84 9.72 0.46 -4.91
C ALA A 84 9.88 -1.02 -5.27
N TYR A 85 8.95 -1.88 -4.87
CA TYR A 85 9.02 -3.32 -5.18
C TYR A 85 8.75 -3.62 -6.66
N GLU A 86 7.88 -2.88 -7.32
CA GLU A 86 7.69 -2.98 -8.76
C GLU A 86 8.92 -2.52 -9.53
N ALA A 87 9.62 -1.47 -9.07
CA ALA A 87 10.90 -1.07 -9.64
C ALA A 87 11.94 -2.18 -9.54
N LEU A 88 12.04 -2.81 -8.36
CA LEU A 88 12.93 -3.94 -8.14
C LEU A 88 12.62 -5.12 -9.07
N LEU A 89 11.33 -5.48 -9.21
CA LEU A 89 10.90 -6.55 -10.13
C LEU A 89 11.26 -6.24 -11.60
N ARG A 90 11.16 -4.97 -12.02
CA ARG A 90 11.56 -4.56 -13.37
C ARG A 90 13.08 -4.68 -13.58
N GLU A 91 13.87 -4.23 -12.61
CA GLU A 91 15.33 -4.31 -12.68
C GLU A 91 15.81 -5.77 -12.78
N TYR A 92 15.21 -6.66 -12.01
CA TYR A 92 15.52 -8.08 -12.10
C TYR A 92 15.08 -8.71 -13.43
N GLY A 93 13.90 -8.37 -13.95
CA GLY A 93 13.46 -8.85 -15.28
C GLY A 93 14.45 -8.47 -16.39
N ILE A 94 14.96 -7.23 -16.37
CA ILE A 94 15.98 -6.76 -17.31
C ILE A 94 17.31 -7.51 -17.12
N ALA A 95 17.70 -7.78 -15.88
CA ALA A 95 18.93 -8.52 -15.58
C ALA A 95 18.87 -9.98 -16.07
N ASP A 96 17.74 -10.66 -15.86
CA ASP A 96 17.51 -12.03 -16.32
C ASP A 96 17.50 -12.13 -17.85
N ASP A 97 16.86 -11.17 -18.53
CA ASP A 97 16.84 -11.11 -20.00
C ASP A 97 18.27 -10.92 -20.57
N ASN A 98 19.06 -10.02 -19.98
CA ASN A 98 20.44 -9.77 -20.40
C ASN A 98 21.37 -10.96 -20.12
N ALA A 99 21.21 -11.63 -18.97
CA ALA A 99 21.96 -12.84 -18.66
C ALA A 99 21.63 -13.99 -19.62
N SER A 100 20.35 -14.15 -19.97
CA SER A 100 19.87 -15.16 -20.92
C SER A 100 20.41 -14.94 -22.33
N LEU A 101 20.56 -13.68 -22.77
CA LEU A 101 21.18 -13.33 -24.05
C LEU A 101 22.68 -13.62 -24.06
N ALA A 102 23.40 -13.25 -23.00
CA ALA A 102 24.84 -13.49 -22.88
C ALA A 102 25.19 -14.99 -22.88
N GLN A 103 24.34 -15.84 -22.27
CA GLN A 103 24.53 -17.29 -22.24
C GLN A 103 24.25 -17.94 -23.62
N ARG A 104 23.25 -17.46 -24.37
CA ARG A 104 23.01 -17.94 -25.74
C ARG A 104 24.13 -17.58 -26.71
N ASP A 105 24.74 -16.41 -26.53
CA ASP A 105 25.87 -15.98 -27.37
C ASP A 105 27.17 -16.71 -27.05
N SER A 106 27.38 -17.18 -25.81
CA SER A 106 28.53 -18.02 -25.46
C SER A 106 28.38 -19.46 -25.99
N GLU A 107 27.16 -20.01 -25.98
CA GLU A 107 26.85 -21.34 -26.54
C GLU A 107 26.99 -21.37 -28.07
N ARG A 108 26.69 -20.27 -28.78
CA ARG A 108 26.85 -20.20 -30.25
C ARG A 108 28.30 -20.04 -30.71
N ARG A 109 29.22 -19.67 -29.81
CA ARG A 109 30.64 -19.43 -30.11
C ARG A 109 31.57 -20.57 -29.66
N SER A 110 31.00 -21.63 -29.07
CA SER A 110 31.70 -22.86 -28.66
C SER A 110 31.39 -24.00 -29.65
#